data_AF-A0A354XXB7-F1
#
_entry.id   AF-A0A354XXB7-F1
#
_cell.length_a   1.000
_cell.length_b   1.000
_cell.length_c   1.000
_cell.angle_alpha   90.00
_cell.angle_beta   90.00
_cell.angle_gamma   90.00
#
_symmetry.space_group_name_H-M   'P 1'
#
loop_
_entity.id
_entity.type
_entity.pdbx_description
1 polymer ?
#
loop_
_entity_poly.entity_id
_entity_poly.type
_entity_poly.pdbx_seq_one_letter_code
_entity_poly.pdbx_strand_id
1 'polypeptide(L)' 'MYKSRIADKLLSNQLEAAGVVLIQGPKWCGKTTTAKQQAKSVLYVDDPSTREANIILSESDPSLLLQGDTPKLIDEWQ' A
#
# COMPACT_ATOMS: atom_id res chain seq x y z
N MET A 1 19.04 -3.41 -8.88
CA MET A 1 17.96 -4.14 -9.58
C MET A 1 17.21 -4.98 -8.56
N TYR A 2 15.88 -5.02 -8.60
CA TYR A 2 15.08 -5.88 -7.72
C TYR A 2 15.25 -7.36 -8.11
N LYS A 3 15.28 -8.26 -7.14
CA LYS A 3 15.27 -9.72 -7.37
C LYS A 3 13.95 -10.28 -6.86
N SER A 4 13.21 -10.95 -7.75
CA SER A 4 11.91 -11.53 -7.41
C SER A 4 12.00 -12.46 -6.19
N ARG A 5 10.99 -12.34 -5.35
CA ARG A 5 10.83 -13.08 -4.09
C ARG A 5 9.62 -13.99 -4.19
N ILE A 6 9.62 -15.06 -3.39
CA ILE A 6 8.47 -15.96 -3.27
C ILE A 6 7.21 -15.16 -2.84
N ALA A 7 7.40 -14.14 -2.00
CA ALA A 7 6.34 -13.26 -1.53
C ALA A 7 5.62 -12.49 -2.65
N ASP A 8 6.26 -12.20 -3.79
CA ASP A 8 5.62 -11.46 -4.89
C ASP A 8 4.46 -12.26 -5.49
N LYS A 9 4.66 -13.57 -5.66
CA LYS A 9 3.64 -14.49 -6.18
C LYS A 9 2.54 -14.75 -5.15
N LEU A 10 2.91 -14.92 -3.88
CA LEU A 10 1.94 -15.08 -2.79
C LEU A 10 1.02 -13.86 -2.70
N LEU A 11 1.58 -12.66 -2.78
CA LEU A 11 0.82 -11.41 -2.79
C LEU A 11 -0.10 -11.31 -4.00
N SER A 12 0.38 -11.63 -5.20
CA SER A 12 -0.44 -11.63 -6.42
C SER A 12 -1.66 -12.54 -6.29
N ASN A 13 -1.44 -13.78 -5.84
CA ASN A 13 -2.51 -14.76 -5.69
C ASN A 13 -3.52 -14.32 -4.62
N GLN A 14 -3.04 -13.75 -3.51
CA GLN A 14 -3.92 -13.28 -2.44
C GLN A 14 -4.73 -12.06 -2.86
N LEU A 15 -4.15 -11.14 -3.66
CA LEU A 15 -4.87 -10.00 -4.25
C LEU A 15 -5.96 -10.48 -5.22
N GLU A 16 -5.66 -11.47 -6.06
CA GLU A 16 -6.65 -12.05 -6.98
C GLU A 16 -7.81 -12.71 -6.22
N ALA A 17 -7.52 -13.41 -5.13
CA ALA A 17 -8.53 -14.13 -4.35
C ALA A 17 -9.36 -13.23 -3.42
N ALA A 18 -8.74 -12.25 -2.76
CA ALA A 18 -9.37 -11.47 -1.68
C ALA A 18 -9.65 -10.00 -2.03
N GLY A 19 -9.02 -9.45 -3.08
CA GLY A 19 -9.11 -8.03 -3.44
C GLY A 19 -8.34 -7.07 -2.52
N VAL A 20 -8.05 -7.47 -1.28
CA VAL A 20 -7.28 -6.70 -0.28
C VAL A 20 -6.34 -7.62 0.49
N VAL A 21 -5.11 -7.16 0.75
CA VAL A 21 -4.09 -7.92 1.48
C VAL A 21 -3.40 -7.04 2.51
N LEU A 22 -3.37 -7.50 3.75
CA LEU A 22 -2.60 -6.89 4.84
C LEU A 22 -1.18 -7.49 4.86
N ILE A 23 -0.16 -6.64 4.71
CA ILE A 23 1.25 -7.07 4.73
C ILE A 23 1.90 -6.57 6.02
N GLN A 24 2.19 -7.47 6.96
CA GLN A 24 2.74 -7.15 8.27
C GLN A 24 4.07 -7.84 8.55
N GLY A 25 4.85 -7.27 9.47
CA GLY A 25 6.16 -7.79 9.87
C GLY A 25 7.12 -6.70 10.35
N PRO A 26 8.34 -7.08 10.80
CA PRO A 26 9.32 -6.15 11.37
C PRO A 26 9.73 -5.02 10.43
N LYS A 27 10.28 -3.92 10.98
CA LYS A 27 10.90 -2.87 10.14
C LYS A 27 12.04 -3.49 9.30
N TRP A 28 12.20 -2.98 8.08
CA TRP A 28 13.23 -3.40 7.11
C TRP A 28 13.20 -4.84 6.60
N CYS A 29 12.11 -5.60 6.79
CA CYS A 29 11.96 -6.92 6.14
C CYS A 29 11.47 -6.85 4.67
N GLY A 30 11.31 -5.64 4.11
CA GLY A 30 10.97 -5.43 2.70
C GLY A 30 9.49 -5.57 2.33
N LYS A 31 8.58 -5.32 3.29
CA LYS A 31 7.12 -5.28 3.08
C LYS A 31 6.73 -4.30 1.99
N THR A 32 7.04 -3.01 2.19
CA THR A 32 6.82 -1.94 1.22
C THR A 32 7.44 -2.25 -0.12
N THR A 33 8.68 -2.78 -0.15
CA THR A 33 9.36 -3.14 -1.40
C THR A 33 8.61 -4.22 -2.18
N THR A 34 8.10 -5.24 -1.48
CA THR A 34 7.30 -6.34 -2.05
C THR A 34 5.94 -5.81 -2.55
N ALA A 35 5.26 -5.01 -1.73
CA ALA A 35 3.96 -4.43 -2.07
C ALA A 35 4.03 -3.53 -3.30
N LYS A 36 5.09 -2.73 -3.42
CA LYS A 36 5.36 -1.86 -4.58
C LYS A 36 5.56 -2.63 -5.89
N GLN A 37 5.87 -3.93 -5.87
CA GLN A 37 5.97 -4.71 -7.11
C GLN A 37 4.60 -4.96 -7.75
N GLN A 38 3.53 -4.95 -6.96
CA GLN A 38 2.16 -5.21 -7.43
C GLN A 38 1.27 -3.96 -7.44
N ALA A 39 1.67 -2.91 -6.72
CA ALA A 39 0.92 -1.67 -6.62
C ALA A 39 1.01 -0.85 -7.92
N LYS A 40 -0.13 -0.37 -8.41
CA LYS A 40 -0.22 0.61 -9.52
C LYS A 40 -0.33 2.05 -9.04
N SER A 41 -0.75 2.25 -7.79
CA SER A 41 -0.74 3.54 -7.13
C SER A 41 -0.37 3.39 -5.66
N VAL A 42 0.11 4.47 -5.02
CA VAL A 42 0.53 4.46 -3.62
C VAL A 42 -0.08 5.66 -2.89
N LEU A 43 -0.63 5.42 -1.70
CA LEU A 43 -1.02 6.43 -0.72
C LEU A 43 -0.09 6.29 0.50
N TYR A 44 0.71 7.31 0.77
CA TYR A 44 1.49 7.41 2.00
C TYR A 44 0.66 8.19 3.03
N VAL A 45 0.08 7.50 4.01
CA VAL A 45 -0.91 8.13 4.91
C VAL A 45 -0.29 9.13 5.88
N ASP A 46 1.00 9.01 6.15
CA ASP A 46 1.77 9.78 7.14
C ASP A 46 2.91 10.61 6.54
N ASP A 47 2.92 10.80 5.22
CA ASP A 47 3.82 11.77 4.57
C ASP A 47 3.57 13.17 5.18
N PRO A 48 4.56 13.80 5.83
CA PRO A 48 4.39 15.10 6.49
C PRO A 48 3.82 16.20 5.58
N SER A 49 4.07 16.12 4.28
CA SER A 49 3.59 17.10 3.30
C SER A 49 2.09 17.00 3.00
N THR A 50 1.48 15.83 3.22
CA THR A 50 0.06 15.56 2.91
C THR A 50 -0.75 15.06 4.10
N ARG A 51 -0.10 14.80 5.25
CA ARG A 51 -0.71 14.19 6.44
C ARG A 51 -1.97 14.90 6.92
N GLU A 52 -1.95 16.22 7.07
CA GLU A 52 -3.13 16.97 7.53
C GLU A 52 -4.29 16.87 6.55
N ALA A 53 -4.01 17.01 5.25
CA ALA A 53 -5.00 16.84 4.21
C ALA A 53 -5.56 15.42 4.19
N ASN A 54 -4.71 14.40 4.36
CA ASN A 54 -5.13 13.00 4.42
C ASN A 54 -6.06 12.74 5.62
N ILE A 55 -5.77 13.32 6.80
CA ILE A 55 -6.63 13.21 7.98
C ILE A 55 -8.00 13.83 7.69
N ILE A 56 -8.04 15.07 7.17
CA ILE A 56 -9.30 15.75 6.83
C ILE A 56 -10.12 14.92 5.82
N LEU A 57 -9.48 14.41 4.76
CA LEU A 57 -10.14 13.58 3.76
C LEU A 57 -10.63 12.26 4.37
N SER A 58 -9.89 11.66 5.30
CA SER A 58 -10.31 10.41 5.96
C SER A 58 -11.56 10.59 6.84
N GLU A 59 -11.79 11.78 7.38
CA GLU A 59 -12.95 12.07 8.23
C GLU A 59 -14.16 12.55 7.40
N SER A 60 -13.91 13.24 6.29
CA SER A 60 -14.95 13.86 5.47
C SER A 60 -15.40 13.01 4.28
N ASP A 61 -14.47 12.50 3.47
CA ASP A 61 -14.74 11.64 2.31
C ASP A 61 -13.56 10.68 2.04
N PRO A 62 -13.55 9.50 2.71
CA PRO A 62 -12.51 8.49 2.53
C PRO A 62 -12.36 7.99 1.09
N SER A 63 -13.41 8.11 0.26
CA SER A 63 -13.37 7.61 -1.11
C SER A 63 -12.33 8.34 -1.96
N LEU A 64 -12.07 9.61 -1.65
CA LEU A 64 -11.05 10.44 -2.31
C LEU A 64 -9.63 9.92 -2.05
N LEU A 65 -9.35 9.41 -0.84
CA LEU A 65 -8.05 8.80 -0.52
C LEU A 65 -7.82 7.49 -1.29
N LEU A 66 -8.90 6.79 -1.60
CA LEU A 66 -8.85 5.51 -2.30
C LEU A 66 -8.84 5.65 -3.83
N GLN A 67 -8.98 6.87 -4.38
CA GLN A 67 -8.91 7.09 -5.82
C GLN A 67 -7.54 6.75 -6.43
N GLY A 68 -7.56 6.21 -7.65
CA GLY A 68 -6.37 5.86 -8.42
C GLY A 68 -6.33 4.39 -8.84
N ASP A 69 -5.25 3.99 -9.49
CA ASP A 69 -5.15 2.67 -10.10
C ASP A 69 -5.04 1.54 -9.07
N THR A 70 -5.76 0.44 -9.33
CA THR A 70 -5.73 -0.78 -8.52
C THR A 70 -4.73 -1.81 -9.07
N PRO A 71 -3.98 -2.52 -8.20
CA PRO A 71 -4.01 -2.47 -6.73
C PRO A 71 -3.33 -1.21 -6.18
N LYS A 72 -3.91 -0.59 -5.14
CA LYS A 72 -3.33 0.56 -4.44
C LYS A 72 -2.60 0.08 -3.18
N LEU A 73 -1.36 0.51 -3.00
CA LEU A 73 -0.64 0.37 -1.74
C LEU A 73 -1.03 1.52 -0.81
N ILE A 74 -1.53 1.20 0.38
CA ILE A 74 -1.68 2.14 1.49
C ILE A 74 -0.52 1.86 2.45
N ASP A 75 0.39 2.82 2.61
CA ASP A 75 1.61 2.67 3.40
C ASP A 75 1.65 3.72 4.52
N GLU A 76 1.74 3.22 5.74
CA GLU A 76 1.98 3.95 6.99
C GLU A 76 3.49 3.94 7.25
N TRP A 77 4.20 4.91 6.67
CA TRP A 77 5.61 5.17 6.94
C TRP A 77 5.89 5.60 8.39
N GLN A 78 6.10 4.61 9.25
CA GLN A 78 6.67 4.73 10.61
C GLN A 78 8.19 4.87 10.64
#